data_AF-A0A357ZFC9-F1
#
_entry.id   AF-A0A357ZFC9-F1
#
_cell.length_a   1.000
_cell.length_b   1.000
_cell.length_c   1.000
_cell.angle_alpha   90.00
_cell.angle_beta   90.00
_cell.angle_gamma   90.00
#
_symmetry.space_group_name_H-M   'P 1'
#
loop_
_entity.id
_entity.type
_entity.pdbx_description
1 polymer ?
#
loop_
_entity_poly.entity_id
_entity_poly.type
_entity_poly.pdbx_seq_one_letter_code
_entity_poly.pdbx_strand_id
1 'polypeptide(L)'
;MQVILAKTACIAMIIGLILYVLQFVVAFSGHMPDHQESLANLFFAPEGHSGIAPFMWAAVVFSLVGIALGLPAFRREAKIVPLAPVLLIAACWLDKGLASSLGEFMPNSFGWISDYVVPFNEIAVICGVYAIGLLMMSLLYKVVFSVVKASPESPAGQTKE
;
A
#
# COMPACT_ATOMS: atom_id res chain seq x y z
N MET A 1 15.74 -14.82 -4.10
CA MET A 1 15.19 -13.47 -4.32
C MET A 1 13.79 -13.30 -3.72
N GLN A 2 12.80 -14.13 -4.07
CA GLN A 2 11.40 -13.98 -3.59
C GLN A 2 11.23 -14.02 -2.06
N VAL A 3 11.96 -14.91 -1.37
CA VAL A 3 11.92 -15.00 0.11
C VAL A 3 12.47 -13.75 0.80
N ILE A 4 13.46 -13.09 0.21
CA ILE A 4 14.03 -11.85 0.75
C ILE A 4 13.01 -10.71 0.62
N LEU A 5 12.36 -10.60 -0.54
CA LEU A 5 11.31 -9.59 -0.76
C LEU A 5 10.14 -9.77 0.22
N ALA A 6 9.64 -10.99 0.39
CA ALA A 6 8.57 -11.27 1.33
C ALA A 6 8.97 -10.94 2.78
N LYS A 7 10.22 -11.22 3.18
CA LYS A 7 10.73 -10.89 4.52
C LYS A 7 10.78 -9.38 4.74
N THR A 8 11.36 -8.63 3.81
CA THR A 8 11.47 -7.17 3.92
C THR A 8 10.09 -6.50 3.92
N ALA A 9 9.20 -6.92 3.02
CA ALA A 9 7.82 -6.40 2.97
C ALA A 9 7.06 -6.68 4.28
N CYS A 10 7.20 -7.88 4.85
CA CYS A 10 6.55 -8.23 6.10
C CYS A 10 7.09 -7.40 7.28
N ILE A 11 8.41 -7.20 7.37
CA ILE A 11 9.01 -6.33 8.39
C ILE A 11 8.49 -4.89 8.25
N ALA A 12 8.49 -4.34 7.03
CA ALA A 12 7.97 -3.00 6.77
C ALA A 12 6.49 -2.86 7.18
N MET A 13 5.67 -3.88 6.88
CA MET A 13 4.26 -3.86 7.25
C MET A 13 4.05 -3.92 8.76
N ILE A 14 4.83 -4.72 9.49
CA ILE A 14 4.76 -4.78 10.95
C ILE A 14 5.09 -3.43 11.56
N ILE A 15 6.13 -2.75 11.06
CA ILE A 15 6.48 -1.39 11.51
C ILE A 15 5.33 -0.42 11.21
N GLY A 16 4.75 -0.48 10.00
CA GLY A 16 3.60 0.34 9.62
C GLY A 16 2.40 0.14 10.56
N LEU A 17 2.08 -1.11 10.90
CA LEU A 17 0.98 -1.44 11.81
C LEU A 17 1.24 -0.90 13.23
N ILE A 18 2.48 -0.99 13.73
CA ILE A 18 2.84 -0.44 15.04
C ILE A 18 2.66 1.08 15.05
N LEU A 19 3.11 1.78 14.00
CA LEU A 19 2.93 3.23 13.87
C LEU A 19 1.44 3.62 13.78
N TYR A 20 0.64 2.80 13.10
CA TYR A 20 -0.81 2.99 13.02
C TYR A 20 -1.49 2.85 14.38
N VAL A 21 -1.12 1.82 15.15
CA VAL A 21 -1.62 1.66 16.53
C VAL A 21 -1.17 2.83 17.40
N LEU A 22 0.06 3.32 17.23
CA LEU A 22 0.57 4.49 17.94
C LEU A 22 -0.24 5.75 17.60
N GLN A 23 -0.65 5.92 16.34
CA GLN A 23 -1.54 7.01 15.93
C GLN A 23 -2.86 6.97 16.70
N PHE A 24 -3.44 5.77 16.87
CA PHE A 24 -4.62 5.58 17.71
C PHE A 24 -4.34 5.98 19.17
N VAL A 25 -3.27 5.44 19.77
CA VAL A 25 -2.91 5.75 21.16
C VAL A 25 -2.72 7.25 21.38
N VAL A 26 -2.03 7.95 20.47
CA VAL A 26 -1.79 9.40 20.56
C VAL A 26 -3.08 10.19 20.38
N ALA A 27 -3.92 9.85 19.39
CA ALA A 27 -5.18 10.56 19.17
C ALA A 27 -6.14 10.44 20.36
N PHE A 28 -6.25 9.25 20.95
CA PHE A 28 -7.13 9.02 22.10
C PHE A 28 -6.56 9.59 23.41
N SER A 29 -5.25 9.46 23.65
CA SER A 29 -4.63 9.95 24.89
C SER A 29 -4.41 11.48 24.87
N GLY A 30 -4.14 12.05 23.69
CA GLY A 30 -3.89 13.48 23.50
C GLY A 30 -5.14 14.36 23.54
N HIS A 31 -6.34 13.77 23.65
CA HIS A 31 -7.63 14.48 23.68
C HIS A 31 -7.77 15.49 22.52
N MET A 32 -7.41 15.08 21.30
CA MET A 32 -7.59 15.89 20.09
C MET A 32 -8.92 15.50 19.44
N PRO A 33 -10.04 16.19 19.73
CA PRO A 33 -11.38 15.78 19.29
C PRO A 33 -11.47 15.61 17.77
N ASP A 34 -10.88 16.53 17.01
CA ASP A 34 -10.87 16.47 15.54
C ASP A 34 -10.19 15.20 14.99
N HIS A 35 -9.13 14.73 15.65
CA HIS A 35 -8.39 13.53 15.21
C HIS A 35 -9.11 12.24 15.63
N GLN A 36 -9.80 12.27 16.77
CA GLN A 36 -10.63 11.16 17.22
C GLN A 36 -11.83 10.97 16.31
N GLU A 37 -12.47 12.07 15.88
CA GLU A 37 -13.59 12.03 14.94
C GLU A 37 -13.16 11.55 13.56
N SER A 38 -12.04 12.03 13.02
CA SER A 38 -11.51 11.54 11.74
C SER A 38 -11.22 10.03 11.77
N LEU A 39 -10.54 9.52 12.81
CA LEU A 39 -10.27 8.09 12.97
C LEU A 39 -11.54 7.25 13.17
N ALA A 40 -12.51 7.75 13.95
CA ALA A 40 -13.78 7.07 14.16
C ALA A 40 -14.60 7.01 12.86
N ASN A 41 -14.61 8.09 12.08
CA ASN A 41 -15.29 8.15 10.79
C ASN A 41 -14.65 7.18 9.77
N LEU A 42 -13.33 7.01 9.85
CA LEU A 42 -12.57 6.14 8.94
C LEU A 42 -12.83 4.64 9.15
N PHE A 43 -13.10 4.19 10.39
CA PHE A 43 -13.34 2.77 10.69
C PHE A 43 -14.80 2.39 10.91
N PHE A 44 -15.57 3.28 11.52
CA PHE A 44 -16.90 2.95 12.05
C PHE A 44 -18.03 3.68 11.32
N ALA A 45 -17.73 4.74 10.57
CA ALA A 45 -18.72 5.58 9.87
C ALA A 45 -19.96 5.88 10.74
N PRO A 46 -19.80 6.56 11.90
CA PRO A 46 -20.86 6.71 12.91
C PRO A 46 -22.16 7.35 12.39
N GLU A 47 -22.06 8.19 11.35
CA GLU A 47 -23.18 8.91 10.77
C GLU A 47 -23.81 8.21 9.56
N GLY A 48 -23.49 6.93 9.30
CA GLY A 48 -24.04 6.17 8.16
C GLY A 48 -23.36 6.45 6.82
N HIS A 49 -22.34 7.29 6.81
CA HIS A 49 -21.57 7.69 5.63
C HIS A 49 -20.44 6.68 5.36
N SER A 50 -20.81 5.47 4.90
CA SER A 50 -19.96 4.27 4.94
C SER A 50 -19.01 4.09 3.76
N GLY A 51 -18.70 5.13 2.98
CA GLY A 51 -17.95 4.99 1.73
C GLY A 51 -16.55 4.41 1.91
N ILE A 52 -15.84 4.78 2.98
CA ILE A 52 -14.40 4.52 3.15
C ILE A 52 -14.13 3.38 4.14
N ALA A 53 -15.01 3.15 5.12
CA ALA A 53 -14.83 2.13 6.15
C ALA A 53 -14.61 0.69 5.61
N PRO A 54 -15.33 0.21 4.58
CA PRO A 54 -15.08 -1.12 4.01
C PRO A 54 -13.67 -1.27 3.44
N PHE A 55 -13.11 -0.21 2.86
CA PHE A 55 -11.75 -0.21 2.33
C PHE A 55 -10.70 -0.25 3.44
N MET A 56 -10.96 0.44 4.55
CA MET A 56 -10.08 0.40 5.72
C MET A 56 -10.06 -1.01 6.35
N TRP A 57 -11.23 -1.63 6.52
CA TRP A 57 -11.30 -3.01 7.01
C TRP A 57 -10.66 -4.00 6.04
N ALA A 58 -10.82 -3.82 4.72
CA ALA A 58 -10.11 -4.61 3.72
C ALA A 58 -8.59 -4.46 3.83
N ALA A 59 -8.08 -3.24 4.06
CA ALA A 59 -6.66 -2.98 4.29
C ALA A 59 -6.15 -3.75 5.52
N VAL A 60 -6.88 -3.71 6.63
CA VAL A 60 -6.53 -4.46 7.86
C VAL A 60 -6.50 -5.97 7.59
N VAL A 61 -7.53 -6.51 6.95
CA VAL A 61 -7.60 -7.96 6.63
C VAL A 61 -6.45 -8.36 5.72
N PHE A 62 -6.17 -7.60 4.65
CA PHE A 62 -5.05 -7.90 3.75
C PHE A 62 -3.69 -7.76 4.44
N SER A 63 -3.54 -6.83 5.38
CA SER A 63 -2.35 -6.68 6.20
C SER A 63 -2.12 -7.91 7.07
N LEU A 64 -3.15 -8.35 7.80
CA LEU A 64 -3.07 -9.51 8.70
C LEU A 64 -2.81 -10.80 7.93
N VAL A 65 -3.55 -11.03 6.82
CA VAL A 65 -3.36 -12.20 5.97
C VAL A 65 -1.98 -12.16 5.30
N GLY A 66 -1.55 -11.02 4.78
CA GLY A 66 -0.23 -10.85 4.16
C GLY A 66 0.93 -11.10 5.13
N ILE A 67 0.81 -10.62 6.37
CA ILE A 67 1.80 -10.89 7.44
C ILE A 67 1.80 -12.37 7.80
N ALA A 68 0.62 -12.98 7.98
CA ALA A 68 0.49 -14.40 8.29
C ALA A 68 1.15 -15.29 7.22
N LEU A 69 0.90 -15.01 5.93
CA LEU A 69 1.55 -15.71 4.81
C LEU A 69 3.06 -15.44 4.73
N GLY A 70 3.52 -14.29 5.23
CA GLY A 70 4.94 -13.92 5.35
C GLY A 70 5.68 -14.60 6.51
N LEU A 71 5.00 -15.32 7.41
CA LEU A 71 5.64 -16.03 8.52
C LEU A 71 6.46 -17.24 8.05
N PRO A 72 7.50 -17.66 8.79
CA PRO A 72 8.36 -18.77 8.39
C PRO A 72 7.60 -20.09 8.24
N ALA A 73 6.46 -20.25 8.93
CA ALA A 73 5.60 -21.43 8.83
C ALA A 73 4.98 -21.63 7.42
N PHE A 74 4.57 -20.55 6.76
CA PHE A 74 3.89 -20.60 5.45
C PHE A 74 4.83 -20.34 4.26
N ARG A 75 6.09 -19.98 4.53
CA ARG A 75 7.13 -19.74 3.52
C ARG A 75 7.70 -20.98 2.82
N ARG A 76 7.26 -22.18 3.22
CA ARG A 76 7.72 -23.44 2.61
C ARG A 76 7.05 -23.75 1.26
N GLU A 77 5.90 -23.15 0.99
CA GLU A 77 5.16 -23.36 -0.26
C GLU A 77 5.49 -22.31 -1.31
N ALA A 78 6.16 -22.73 -2.39
CA ALA A 78 6.60 -21.86 -3.49
C ALA A 78 5.47 -21.06 -4.16
N LYS A 79 4.21 -21.54 -4.08
CA LYS A 79 3.04 -20.86 -4.64
C LYS A 79 2.54 -19.70 -3.75
N ILE A 80 2.81 -19.76 -2.44
CA ILE A 80 2.29 -18.80 -1.46
C ILE A 80 3.27 -17.64 -1.25
N VAL A 81 4.58 -17.90 -1.37
CA VAL A 81 5.64 -16.90 -1.22
C VAL A 81 5.46 -15.64 -2.09
N PRO A 82 5.08 -15.70 -3.39
CA PRO A 82 4.86 -14.49 -4.18
C PRO A 82 3.54 -13.78 -3.87
N LEU A 83 2.55 -14.48 -3.29
CA LEU A 83 1.24 -13.90 -2.99
C LEU A 83 1.29 -12.96 -1.78
N ALA A 84 2.13 -13.28 -0.78
CA ALA A 84 2.30 -12.46 0.42
C ALA A 84 2.67 -10.99 0.12
N PRO A 85 3.75 -10.67 -0.62
CA PRO A 85 4.09 -9.27 -0.91
C PRO A 85 3.04 -8.56 -1.76
N VAL A 86 2.32 -9.26 -2.64
CA VAL A 86 1.24 -8.66 -3.43
C VAL A 86 0.08 -8.21 -2.54
N LEU A 87 -0.36 -9.07 -1.60
CA LEU A 87 -1.37 -8.68 -0.61
C LEU A 87 -0.90 -7.51 0.26
N LEU A 88 0.36 -7.52 0.70
CA LEU A 88 0.91 -6.44 1.53
C LEU A 88 0.96 -5.11 0.78
N ILE A 89 1.31 -5.12 -0.51
CA ILE A 89 1.27 -3.92 -1.36
C ILE A 89 -0.17 -3.44 -1.53
N ALA A 90 -1.12 -4.35 -1.79
CA ALA A 90 -2.53 -4.00 -1.92
C ALA A 90 -3.09 -3.41 -0.61
N ALA A 91 -2.73 -3.98 0.54
CA ALA A 91 -3.09 -3.46 1.85
C ALA A 91 -2.55 -2.05 2.07
N CYS A 92 -1.27 -1.82 1.76
CA CYS A 92 -0.64 -0.51 1.88
C CYS A 92 -1.27 0.52 0.94
N TRP A 93 -1.65 0.12 -0.27
CA TRP A 93 -2.33 0.98 -1.23
C TRP A 93 -3.74 1.36 -0.76
N LEU A 94 -4.49 0.42 -0.17
CA LEU A 94 -5.80 0.72 0.41
C LEU A 94 -5.67 1.68 1.61
N ASP A 95 -4.73 1.45 2.51
CA ASP A 95 -4.52 2.31 3.69
C ASP A 95 -4.01 3.71 3.30
N LYS A 96 -2.86 3.80 2.63
CA LYS A 96 -2.21 5.09 2.35
C LYS A 96 -2.74 5.77 1.08
N GLY A 97 -3.07 4.99 0.06
CA GLY A 97 -3.55 5.53 -1.22
C GLY A 97 -4.99 6.02 -1.13
N LEU A 98 -5.91 5.17 -0.66
CA LEU A 98 -7.33 5.51 -0.60
C LEU A 98 -7.73 6.08 0.76
N ALA A 99 -7.51 5.34 1.85
CA ALA A 99 -8.15 5.67 3.12
C ALA A 99 -7.52 6.89 3.81
N SER A 100 -6.19 7.02 3.85
CA SER A 100 -5.52 8.20 4.41
C SER A 100 -5.75 9.42 3.54
N SER A 101 -5.60 9.29 2.22
CA SER A 101 -5.79 10.43 1.30
C SER A 101 -7.20 10.99 1.33
N LEU A 102 -8.23 10.15 1.47
CA LEU A 102 -9.63 10.61 1.55
C LEU A 102 -10.05 10.97 2.98
N GLY A 103 -9.56 10.21 3.95
CA GLY A 103 -9.85 10.39 5.38
C GLY A 103 -9.31 11.70 5.94
N GLU A 104 -8.19 12.20 5.41
CA GLU A 104 -7.62 13.49 5.82
C GLU A 104 -8.49 14.70 5.42
N PHE A 105 -9.37 14.55 4.44
CA PHE A 105 -10.31 15.60 4.04
C PHE A 105 -11.67 15.48 4.76
N MET A 106 -11.86 14.47 5.62
CA MET A 106 -13.10 14.20 6.35
C MET A 106 -12.86 14.11 7.87
N PRO A 107 -13.44 15.00 8.69
CA PRO A 107 -14.40 16.06 8.35
C PRO A 107 -13.74 17.25 7.63
N ASN A 108 -14.47 17.95 6.78
CA ASN A 108 -13.93 19.18 6.18
C ASN A 108 -13.77 20.28 7.26
N SER A 109 -13.03 21.35 6.95
CA SER A 109 -12.80 22.45 7.91
C SER A 109 -14.06 23.18 8.41
N PHE A 110 -15.22 22.89 7.83
CA PHE A 110 -16.53 23.38 8.24
C PHE A 110 -17.33 22.35 9.05
N GLY A 111 -16.78 21.16 9.32
CA GLY A 111 -17.42 20.07 10.08
C GLY A 111 -18.41 19.23 9.27
N TRP A 112 -18.45 19.35 7.94
CA TRP A 112 -19.39 18.56 7.13
C TRP A 112 -18.72 17.25 6.75
N ILE A 113 -19.43 16.15 7.00
CA ILE A 113 -19.09 14.82 6.51
C ILE A 113 -19.79 14.68 5.15
N SER A 114 -19.01 14.60 4.06
CA SER A 114 -19.57 14.35 2.74
C SER A 114 -19.44 12.87 2.39
N ASP A 115 -20.53 12.27 1.95
CA ASP A 115 -20.50 10.93 1.35
C ASP A 115 -19.60 10.93 0.11
N TYR A 116 -18.46 10.25 0.20
CA TYR A 116 -17.54 10.10 -0.91
C TYR A 116 -17.74 8.76 -1.60
N VAL A 117 -18.21 8.82 -2.84
CA VAL A 117 -18.26 7.67 -3.75
C VAL A 117 -17.29 7.97 -4.87
N VAL A 118 -16.27 7.11 -5.05
CA VAL A 118 -15.22 7.29 -6.07
C VAL A 118 -15.88 7.38 -7.46
N PRO A 119 -15.93 8.56 -8.09
CA PRO A 119 -16.50 8.72 -9.41
C PRO A 119 -15.59 8.11 -10.48
N PHE A 120 -16.18 7.76 -11.62
CA PHE A 120 -15.47 7.07 -12.70
C PHE A 120 -14.26 7.87 -13.24
N ASN A 121 -14.35 9.20 -13.29
CA ASN A 121 -13.27 10.07 -13.71
C ASN A 121 -12.03 9.97 -12.81
N GLU A 122 -12.20 9.80 -11.49
CA GLU A 122 -11.07 9.62 -10.58
C GLU A 122 -10.37 8.28 -10.80
N ILE A 123 -11.13 7.20 -11.00
CA ILE A 123 -10.57 5.89 -11.35
C ILE A 123 -9.76 6.00 -12.65
N ALA A 124 -10.29 6.72 -13.65
CA ALA A 124 -9.59 6.95 -14.91
C ALA A 124 -8.27 7.72 -14.72
N VAL A 125 -8.24 8.74 -13.86
CA VAL A 125 -7.02 9.48 -13.52
C VAL A 125 -6.02 8.58 -12.79
N ILE A 126 -6.45 7.81 -11.80
CA ILE A 126 -5.61 6.86 -11.06
C ILE A 126 -4.97 5.86 -12.05
N CYS A 127 -5.77 5.25 -12.92
CA CYS A 127 -5.28 4.34 -13.96
C CYS A 127 -4.31 5.04 -14.93
N GLY A 128 -4.57 6.29 -15.31
CA GLY A 128 -3.69 7.09 -16.17
C GLY A 128 -2.32 7.33 -15.53
N VAL A 129 -2.27 7.66 -14.24
CA VAL A 129 -1.02 7.83 -13.48
C VAL A 129 -0.23 6.52 -13.46
N TYR A 130 -0.89 5.39 -13.19
CA TYR A 130 -0.24 4.07 -13.24
C TYR A 130 0.28 3.71 -14.64
N ALA A 131 -0.48 4.00 -15.69
CA ALA A 131 -0.08 3.73 -17.06
C ALA A 131 1.17 4.54 -17.46
N ILE A 132 1.22 5.82 -17.10
CA ILE A 132 2.38 6.69 -17.35
C ILE A 132 3.60 6.18 -16.55
N GLY A 133 3.42 5.81 -15.29
CA GLY A 133 4.49 5.24 -14.46
C GLY A 133 5.08 3.97 -15.06
N LEU A 134 4.22 3.05 -15.53
CA LEU A 134 4.65 1.81 -16.20
C LEU A 134 5.34 2.08 -17.54
N LEU A 135 4.87 3.09 -18.30
CA LEU A 135 5.52 3.52 -19.54
C LEU A 135 6.93 4.06 -19.24
N MET A 136 7.07 4.95 -18.27
CA MET A 136 8.36 5.48 -17.83
C MET A 136 9.31 4.37 -17.36
N MET A 137 8.83 3.43 -16.54
CA MET A 137 9.61 2.27 -16.12
C MET A 137 10.08 1.43 -17.30
N SER A 138 9.21 1.20 -18.29
CA SER A 138 9.55 0.44 -19.49
C SER A 138 10.66 1.12 -20.31
N LEU A 139 10.59 2.45 -20.45
CA LEU A 139 11.61 3.23 -21.14
C LEU A 139 12.95 3.21 -20.40
N LEU A 140 12.94 3.47 -19.10
CA LEU A 140 14.14 3.47 -18.26
C LEU A 140 14.81 2.10 -18.27
N TYR A 141 14.03 1.02 -18.18
CA TYR A 141 14.54 -0.34 -18.27
C TYR A 141 15.23 -0.58 -19.61
N LYS A 142 14.65 -0.12 -20.72
CA LYS A 142 15.28 -0.24 -22.04
C LYS A 142 16.63 0.48 -22.11
N VAL A 143 16.75 1.68 -21.52
CA VAL A 143 18.01 2.43 -21.47
C VAL A 143 19.04 1.70 -20.62
N VAL A 144 18.67 1.26 -19.41
CA VAL A 144 19.58 0.52 -18.50
C VAL A 144 20.11 -0.75 -19.16
N PHE A 145 19.24 -1.54 -19.80
CA PHE A 145 19.67 -2.76 -20.50
C PHE A 145 20.61 -2.47 -21.67
N SER A 146 20.39 -1.35 -22.37
CA SER A 146 21.30 -0.91 -23.43
C SER A 146 22.69 -0.59 -22.89
N VAL A 147 22.78 0.11 -21.75
CA VAL A 147 24.05 0.47 -21.10
C VAL A 147 24.76 -0.77 -20.55
N VAL A 148 24.04 -1.64 -19.83
CA VAL A 148 24.60 -2.87 -19.25
C VAL A 148 25.17 -3.80 -20.33
N LYS A 149 24.51 -3.88 -21.49
CA LYS A 149 25.01 -4.67 -22.62
C LYS A 149 26.23 -4.04 -23.29
N ALA A 150 26.38 -2.73 -23.24
CA ALA A 150 27.50 -2.00 -23.84
C ALA A 150 28.76 -1.98 -22.94
N SER A 151 28.63 -2.24 -21.64
CA SER A 151 29.76 -2.27 -20.71
C SER A 151 30.66 -3.50 -20.94
N PRO A 152 32.00 -3.33 -20.98
CA PRO A 152 32.95 -4.41 -21.22
C PRO A 152 33.10 -5.43 -20.08
N GLU A 153 32.60 -5.14 -18.87
CA GLU A 153 32.50 -6.10 -17.75
C GLU A 153 31.30 -7.06 -17.85
N SER A 154 30.58 -7.09 -18.98
CA SER A 154 29.46 -8.00 -19.15
C SER A 154 29.95 -9.47 -19.15
N PRO A 155 29.38 -10.36 -18.31
CA PRO A 155 29.78 -11.78 -18.24
C PRO A 155 29.54 -12.56 -19.55
N ALA A 156 28.95 -11.93 -20.57
CA ALA A 156 28.77 -12.50 -21.90
C ALA A 156 30.05 -12.45 -22.78
N GLY A 157 31.13 -11.81 -22.32
CA GLY A 157 32.38 -11.65 -23.09
C GLY A 157 33.42 -12.79 -22.98
N GLN A 158 33.24 -13.77 -22.10
CA GLN A 158 34.29 -14.77 -21.78
C GLN A 158 34.07 -16.17 -22.37
N THR A 159 33.19 -16.34 -23.36
CA THR A 159 32.93 -17.65 -24.00
C THR A 159 33.11 -17.60 -25.51
N LYS A 160 34.22 -17.05 -26.00
CA LYS A 160 34.74 -17.33 -27.35
C LYS A 160 36.25 -17.11 -27.38
N GLU A 161 37.02 -18.11 -26.95
CA GLU A 161 38.35 -18.44 -27.45
C GLU A 161 38.67 -19.89 -27.09
#